data_AF-A0A7G8BTL9-F1
#
_entry.id   AF-A0A7G8BTL9-F1
#
_cell.length_a   1.000
_cell.length_b   1.000
_cell.length_c   1.000
_cell.angle_alpha   90.00
_cell.angle_beta   90.00
_cell.angle_gamma   90.00
#
_symmetry.space_group_name_H-M   'P 1'
#
loop_
_entity.id
_entity.type
_entity.pdbx_description
1 polymer ?
#
loop_
_entity_poly.entity_id
_entity_poly.type
_entity_poly.pdbx_seq_one_letter_code
_entity_poly.pdbx_strand_id
1 'polypeptide(L)' 'MQTAKFTELPKTAPHPSMQQLAQEHSLYDRRLDTLRSKLFLTEEEKVEEVRLKKLKLSLKDEMERLRRMML' A
#
# COMPACT_ATOMS: atom_id res chain seq x y z
N MET A 1 -15.30 -3.44 22.04
CA MET A 1 -15.47 -2.64 20.81
C MET A 1 -14.18 -1.85 20.59
N GLN A 2 -13.20 -2.38 19.85
CA GLN A 2 -11.92 -1.67 19.63
C GLN A 2 -11.98 -0.92 18.29
N THR A 3 -12.56 0.26 18.33
CA THR A 3 -12.48 1.25 17.25
C THR A 3 -11.45 2.30 17.64
N ALA A 4 -10.20 2.16 17.20
CA ALA A 4 -9.27 3.29 17.15
C ALA A 4 -8.01 2.91 16.37
N LYS A 5 -7.88 3.48 15.17
CA LYS A 5 -6.75 4.36 14.78
C LYS A 5 -6.83 4.58 13.27
N PHE A 6 -7.78 5.43 12.87
CA PHE A 6 -7.56 6.31 11.73
C PHE A 6 -6.36 7.18 12.12
N THR A 7 -5.17 6.77 11.69
CA THR A 7 -3.98 7.60 11.84
C THR A 7 -3.96 8.52 10.65
N GLU A 8 -4.68 9.62 10.77
CA GLU A 8 -4.50 10.78 9.91
C GLU A 8 -3.12 11.37 10.26
N LEU A 9 -2.14 11.14 9.38
CA LEU A 9 -0.88 11.87 9.41
C LEU A 9 -0.81 12.70 8.13
N PRO A 10 -0.98 14.03 8.21
CA PRO A 10 -0.65 14.90 7.10
C PRO A 10 0.87 14.95 7.02
N LYS A 11 1.44 14.34 5.99
CA LYS A 11 2.87 14.50 5.68
C LYS A 11 3.01 14.81 4.20
N THR A 12 2.84 16.09 3.90
CA THR A 12 3.44 16.77 2.76
C THR A 12 4.96 16.73 2.92
N ALA A 13 5.57 15.61 2.57
CA ALA A 13 6.98 15.55 2.22
C ALA A 13 7.06 15.31 0.70
N PRO A 14 7.82 16.12 -0.06
CA PRO A 14 7.98 15.93 -1.51
C PRO A 14 8.71 14.63 -1.87
N HIS A 15 9.27 13.92 -0.87
CA HIS A 15 9.93 12.64 -1.03
C HIS A 15 9.34 11.60 -0.07
N PRO A 16 8.82 10.47 -0.59
CA PRO A 16 8.30 9.40 0.25
C PRO A 16 9.46 8.81 1.06
N SER A 17 9.42 8.98 2.38
CA SER A 17 10.38 8.33 3.28
C SER A 17 10.10 6.82 3.34
N MET A 18 11.10 5.99 3.66
CA MET A 18 10.90 4.52 3.82
C MET A 18 9.71 4.19 4.74
N GLN A 19 9.48 5.01 5.77
CA GLN A 19 8.33 4.86 6.67
C GLN A 19 6.99 5.08 5.95
N GLN A 20 6.90 6.02 5.00
CA GLN A 20 5.67 6.24 4.22
C GLN A 20 5.44 5.13 3.20
N LEU A 21 6.48 4.67 2.52
CA LEU A 21 6.40 3.50 1.63
C LEU A 21 5.89 2.26 2.37
N ALA A 22 6.35 2.05 3.61
CA ALA A 22 5.86 0.97 4.46
C ALA A 22 4.38 1.14 4.88
N GLN A 23 3.96 2.38 5.19
CA GLN A 23 2.55 2.67 5.49
C GLN A 23 1.64 2.43 4.28
N GLU A 24 2.01 2.94 3.11
CA GLU A 24 1.31 2.72 1.84
C GLU A 24 1.24 1.22 1.50
N HIS A 25 2.34 0.49 1.65
CA HIS A 25 2.37 -0.97 1.44
C HIS A 25 1.39 -1.69 2.37
N SER A 26 1.35 -1.33 3.65
CA SER A 26 0.40 -1.90 4.61
C SER A 26 -1.05 -1.55 4.27
N LEU A 27 -1.31 -0.37 3.73
CA LEU A 27 -2.65 0.07 3.31
C LEU A 27 -3.13 -0.72 2.09
N TYR A 28 -2.26 -0.91 1.09
CA TYR A 28 -2.55 -1.75 -0.07
C TYR A 28 -2.72 -3.23 0.30
N ASP A 29 -1.96 -3.74 1.29
CA ASP A 29 -2.16 -5.10 1.82
C ASP A 29 -3.56 -5.28 2.40
N ARG A 30 -4.01 -4.35 3.26
CA ARG A 30 -5.36 -4.41 3.84
C ARG A 30 -6.47 -4.33 2.78
N ARG A 31 -6.26 -3.51 1.76
CA ARG A 31 -7.23 -3.35 0.67
C ARG A 31 -7.31 -4.60 -0.20
N LEU A 32 -6.17 -5.21 -0.51
CA LEU A 32 -6.10 -6.53 -1.15
C LEU A 32 -6.74 -7.62 -0.30
N ASP A 33 -6.51 -7.63 1.01
CA ASP A 33 -7.11 -8.60 1.93
C ASP A 33 -8.64 -8.47 1.94
N THR A 34 -9.16 -7.23 1.95
CA THR A 34 -10.60 -6.97 1.84
C THR A 34 -11.16 -7.49 0.52
N LEU A 35 -10.48 -7.25 -0.59
CA LEU A 35 -10.89 -7.76 -1.91
C LEU A 35 -10.84 -9.30 -1.96
N ARG A 36 -9.79 -9.90 -1.43
CA ARG A 36 -9.62 -11.36 -1.34
C ARG A 36 -10.60 -12.04 -0.41
N SER A 37 -11.07 -11.34 0.62
CA SER A 37 -12.07 -11.85 1.56
C SER A 37 -13.46 -11.98 0.91
N LYS A 38 -13.70 -11.29 -0.21
CA LYS A 38 -14.93 -11.44 -0.98
C LYS A 38 -14.85 -12.70 -1.84
N LEU A 39 -15.81 -13.60 -1.63
CA LEU A 39 -15.95 -14.84 -2.42
C LEU A 39 -16.23 -14.59 -3.92
N PHE A 40 -16.81 -13.44 -4.25
CA PHE A 40 -17.07 -13.03 -5.62
C PHE A 40 -16.59 -11.60 -5.82
N LEU A 41 -15.43 -11.44 -6.46
CA LEU A 41 -14.95 -10.15 -6.92
C LEU A 41 -15.63 -9.80 -8.24
N THR A 42 -16.16 -8.58 -8.35
CA THR A 42 -16.60 -8.02 -9.63
C THR A 42 -15.40 -7.79 -10.56
N GLU A 43 -15.63 -7.59 -11.85
CA GLU A 43 -14.56 -7.30 -12.81
C GLU A 43 -13.76 -6.04 -12.40
N GLU A 44 -14.44 -5.02 -11.86
CA GLU A 44 -13.81 -3.82 -11.32
C GLU A 44 -12.86 -4.15 -10.16
N GLU A 45 -13.27 -5.05 -9.27
CA GLU A 45 -12.48 -5.47 -8.13
C GLU A 45 -11.28 -6.33 -8.51
N LYS A 46 -11.38 -7.17 -9.56
CA LYS A 46 -10.24 -7.92 -10.11
C LYS A 46 -9.21 -6.97 -10.74
N VAL A 47 -9.68 -5.95 -11.47
CA VAL A 47 -8.82 -4.92 -12.03
C VAL A 47 -8.11 -4.15 -10.90
N GLU A 48 -8.84 -3.80 -9.85
CA GLU A 48 -8.28 -3.15 -8.67
C GLU A 48 -7.26 -4.07 -7.95
N GLU A 49 -7.50 -5.38 -7.85
CA GLU A 49 -6.53 -6.33 -7.28
C GLU A 49 -5.20 -6.31 -8.05
N VAL A 50 -5.28 -6.36 -9.38
CA VAL A 50 -4.10 -6.30 -10.26
C VAL A 50 -3.39 -4.95 -10.13
N ARG A 51 -4.16 -3.86 -10.05
CA ARG A 51 -3.62 -2.50 -9.87
C ARG A 51 -2.91 -2.36 -8.53
N LEU A 52 -3.49 -2.86 -7.43
CA LEU A 52 -2.90 -2.87 -6.09
C LEU A 52 -1.64 -3.73 -6.03
N LYS A 53 -1.60 -4.88 -6.70
CA LYS A 53 -0.37 -5.69 -6.84
C LYS A 53 0.74 -4.92 -7.55
N LYS A 54 0.43 -4.22 -8.64
CA LYS A 54 1.40 -3.38 -9.36
C LYS A 54 1.91 -2.23 -8.50
N LEU A 55 1.02 -1.54 -7.77
CA LEU A 55 1.40 -0.49 -6.83
C LEU A 55 2.32 -1.02 -5.73
N LYS A 56 2.00 -2.17 -5.11
CA LYS A 56 2.89 -2.81 -4.12
C LYS A 56 4.26 -3.15 -4.69
N LEU A 57 4.33 -3.63 -5.92
CA LEU A 57 5.59 -3.91 -6.59
C LEU A 57 6.40 -2.61 -6.78
N SER A 58 5.77 -1.56 -7.31
CA SER A 58 6.42 -0.26 -7.50
C SER A 58 6.91 0.36 -6.20
N LEU A 59 6.17 0.23 -5.08
CA LEU A 59 6.64 0.67 -3.76
C LEU A 59 7.85 -0.14 -3.29
N LYS A 60 7.88 -1.46 -3.56
CA LYS A 60 9.04 -2.30 -3.26
C LYS A 60 10.26 -1.86 -4.05
N ASP A 61 10.09 -1.59 -5.35
CA ASP A 61 11.16 -1.09 -6.21
C ASP A 61 11.69 0.26 -5.72
N GLU A 62 10.81 1.16 -5.30
CA GLU A 62 11.19 2.47 -4.76
C GLU A 62 11.92 2.33 -3.41
N MET A 63 11.47 1.43 -2.52
CA MET A 63 12.16 1.08 -1.29
C MET A 63 13.56 0.49 -1.55
N GLU A 64 13.68 -0.41 -2.53
CA GLU A 64 14.99 -0.94 -2.93
C GLU A 64 15.90 0.14 -3.50
N ARG A 65 15.35 1.06 -4.32
CA ARG A 65 16.11 2.16 -4.90
C ARG A 65 16.63 3.11 -3.81
N LEU A 66 15.79 3.46 -2.84
CA LEU A 66 16.19 4.21 -1.64
C LEU A 66 17.26 3.45 -0.84
N ARG A 67 17.08 2.14 -0.63
CA ARG A 67 18.05 1.30 0.08
C ARG A 67 19.39 1.24 -0.64
N ARG A 68 19.40 1.10 -1.97
CA ARG A 68 20.60 1.10 -2.81
C ARG A 68 21.30 2.45 -2.83
N MET A 69 20.55 3.54 -2.78
CA MET A 69 21.11 4.91 -2.76
C MET A 69 21.76 5.26 -1.41
N MET A 70 21.34 4.60 -0.32
CA MET A 70 21.85 4.82 1.03
C MET A 70 23.00 3.87 1.42
N LEU A 71 23.41 2.98 0.51
CA LEU A 71 24.51 2.02 0.63
C LEU A 71 25.73 2.52 -0.17
#